data_AF-A0A0P4WF73-F1
#
_entry.id   AF-A0A0P4WF73-F1
#
_cell.length_a   1.000
_cell.length_b   1.000
_cell.length_c   1.000
_cell.angle_alpha   90.00
_cell.angle_beta   90.00
_cell.angle_gamma   90.00
#
_symmetry.space_group_name_H-M   'P 1'
#
loop_
_entity.id
_entity.type
_entity.pdbx_description
1 polymer ?
#
loop_
_entity_poly.entity_id
_entity_poly.type
_entity_poly.pdbx_seq_one_letter_code
_entity_poly.pdbx_strand_id
1 'polypeptide(L)'
;MPSTKVNVPITVNLSVIAVYLVMGGALFSWWENWDSLSAIYFSFITLTTIGFGDYVPGRSFLDLHDSASATLKMLVTVFYCFFGMALVSMCISLMQEQLVQKTRWLLTEIGIMEEDIDPMQKYKYKKSQRGTVLETNKDRDGNKRLRLLSVDEGESSASRPPIFINIKDENEK
;
A
#
# COMPACT_ATOMS: atom_id res chain seq x y z
N MET A 1 3.63 -23.41 -9.67
CA MET A 1 4.29 -22.45 -10.58
C MET A 1 5.49 -21.88 -9.84
N PRO A 2 6.72 -21.94 -10.38
CA PRO A 2 7.87 -21.34 -9.71
C PRO A 2 7.65 -19.83 -9.62
N SER A 3 7.59 -19.29 -8.41
CA SER A 3 7.47 -17.85 -8.17
C SER A 3 8.86 -17.24 -8.34
N THR A 4 9.18 -16.84 -9.57
CA THR A 4 10.39 -16.09 -9.87
C THR A 4 10.32 -14.79 -9.09
N LYS A 5 11.15 -14.64 -8.05
CA LYS A 5 11.20 -13.43 -7.23
C LYS A 5 11.63 -12.27 -8.13
N VAL A 6 10.68 -11.44 -8.55
CA VAL A 6 10.96 -10.21 -9.27
C VAL A 6 11.54 -9.23 -8.27
N ASN A 7 12.87 -9.11 -8.24
CA ASN A 7 13.54 -8.08 -7.46
C ASN A 7 13.28 -6.73 -8.13
N VAL A 8 12.29 -5.98 -7.62
CA VAL A 8 12.11 -4.57 -8.00
C VAL A 8 13.17 -3.76 -7.26
N PRO A 9 14.22 -3.26 -7.96
CA PRO A 9 15.27 -2.50 -7.30
C PRO A 9 14.70 -1.17 -6.82
N ILE A 10 15.17 -0.72 -5.65
CA ILE A 10 14.87 0.61 -5.11
C ILE A 10 15.15 1.72 -6.16
N THR A 11 16.18 1.52 -6.98
CA THR A 11 16.54 2.42 -8.09
C THR A 11 15.41 2.61 -9.11
N VAL A 12 14.65 1.56 -9.42
CA VAL A 12 13.53 1.66 -10.37
C VAL A 12 12.43 2.53 -9.78
N ASN A 13 12.10 2.31 -8.51
CA ASN A 13 11.10 3.13 -7.81
C ASN A 13 11.48 4.62 -7.79
N LEU A 14 12.74 4.93 -7.43
CA LEU A 14 13.25 6.31 -7.46
C LEU A 14 13.22 6.91 -8.86
N SER A 15 13.54 6.13 -9.90
CA SER A 15 13.51 6.60 -11.27
C SER A 15 12.10 6.97 -11.73
N VAL A 16 11.07 6.21 -11.32
CA VAL A 16 9.67 6.50 -11.66
C VAL A 16 9.23 7.82 -11.04
N ILE A 17 9.54 8.04 -9.76
CA ILE A 17 9.24 9.32 -9.08
C ILE A 17 9.97 10.48 -9.78
N ALA A 18 11.27 10.31 -10.07
CA ALA A 18 12.06 11.37 -10.71
C ALA A 18 11.50 11.75 -12.09
N VAL A 19 11.17 10.77 -12.93
CA VAL A 19 10.56 11.03 -14.25
C VAL A 19 9.20 11.71 -14.10
N TYR A 20 8.40 11.30 -13.12
CA TYR A 20 7.10 11.92 -12.85
C TYR A 20 7.24 13.40 -12.45
N LEU A 21 8.21 13.73 -11.60
CA LEU A 21 8.50 15.10 -11.20
C LEU A 21 8.98 15.97 -12.36
N VAL A 22 9.87 15.44 -13.21
CA VAL A 22 10.36 16.17 -14.39
C VAL A 22 9.22 16.39 -15.39
N MET A 23 8.34 15.40 -15.57
CA MET A 23 7.16 15.52 -16.43
C MET A 23 6.20 16.61 -15.93
N GLY A 24 5.88 16.62 -14.62
CA GLY A 24 5.07 17.67 -14.02
C GLY A 24 5.72 19.05 -14.13
N GLY A 25 7.02 19.14 -13.83
CA GLY A 25 7.79 20.38 -13.95
C GLY A 25 7.80 20.94 -15.37
N ALA A 26 7.99 20.10 -16.38
CA ALA A 26 7.93 20.52 -17.78
C ALA A 26 6.52 21.00 -18.17
N LEU A 27 5.47 20.29 -17.73
CA LEU A 27 4.07 20.66 -18.00
C LEU A 27 3.74 22.05 -17.41
N PHE A 28 4.07 22.28 -16.12
CA PHE A 28 3.79 23.54 -15.45
C PHE A 28 4.70 24.69 -15.91
N SER A 29 5.97 24.41 -16.23
CA SER A 29 6.90 25.39 -16.79
C SER A 29 6.38 25.93 -18.12
N TRP A 30 5.82 25.08 -18.99
CA TRP A 30 5.26 25.50 -20.27
C TRP A 30 3.94 26.27 -20.14
N TRP A 31 3.09 25.93 -19.16
CA TRP A 31 1.78 26.56 -18.98
C TRP A 31 1.77 27.89 -18.24
N GLU A 32 2.64 28.02 -17.24
CA GLU A 32 2.70 29.21 -16.38
C GLU A 32 3.97 30.04 -16.65
N ASN A 33 4.80 29.66 -17.64
CA ASN A 33 6.09 30.28 -17.96
C ASN A 33 7.02 30.39 -16.73
N TRP A 34 6.96 29.39 -15.84
CA TRP A 34 7.87 29.31 -14.70
C TRP A 34 9.22 28.75 -15.12
N ASP A 35 10.26 29.12 -14.36
CA ASP A 35 11.54 28.44 -14.46
C ASP A 35 11.36 26.94 -14.22
N SER A 36 12.05 26.10 -15.01
CA SER A 36 11.89 24.65 -14.93
C SER A 36 12.22 24.09 -13.54
N LEU A 37 13.18 24.70 -12.82
CA LEU A 37 13.50 24.30 -11.45
C LEU A 37 12.37 24.65 -10.48
N SER A 38 11.78 25.84 -10.61
CA SER A 38 10.63 26.25 -9.78
C SER A 38 9.40 25.38 -10.02
N ALA A 39 9.17 24.96 -11.27
CA ALA A 39 8.07 24.07 -11.62
C ALA A 39 8.28 22.62 -11.13
N ILE A 40 9.51 22.12 -11.16
CA ILE A 40 9.87 20.82 -10.54
C ILE A 40 9.72 20.90 -9.02
N TYR A 41 10.17 22.00 -8.40
CA TYR A 41 10.00 22.24 -6.98
C TYR A 41 8.52 22.23 -6.58
N PHE A 42 7.65 22.94 -7.32
CA PHE A 42 6.21 22.90 -7.13
C PHE A 42 5.67 21.46 -7.19
N SER A 43 6.03 20.72 -8.25
CA SER A 43 5.61 19.32 -8.41
C SER A 43 6.06 18.44 -7.24
N PHE A 44 7.28 18.65 -6.73
CA PHE A 44 7.81 17.90 -5.60
C PHE A 44 7.08 18.21 -4.29
N ILE A 45 6.89 19.48 -3.93
CA ILE A 45 6.23 19.86 -2.67
C ILE A 45 4.75 19.47 -2.65
N THR A 46 4.09 19.47 -3.80
CA THR A 46 2.69 19.06 -3.93
C THR A 46 2.55 17.55 -3.73
N LEU A 47 3.42 16.74 -4.34
CA LEU A 47 3.37 15.28 -4.23
C LEU A 47 3.88 14.74 -2.90
N THR A 48 4.85 15.42 -2.29
CA THR A 48 5.30 15.10 -0.93
C THR A 48 4.33 15.61 0.14
N THR A 49 3.23 16.27 -0.26
CA THR A 49 2.24 16.88 0.63
C THR A 49 2.81 17.93 1.60
N ILE A 50 4.00 18.46 1.31
CA ILE A 50 4.58 19.59 2.08
C ILE A 50 3.73 20.84 1.85
N GLY A 51 3.40 21.12 0.58
CA GLY A 51 2.34 22.06 0.21
C GLY A 51 2.48 23.49 0.74
N PHE A 52 3.65 24.12 0.63
CA PHE A 52 3.87 25.50 1.10
C PHE A 52 2.90 26.54 0.48
N GLY A 53 2.43 26.29 -0.74
CA GLY A 53 1.48 27.18 -1.44
C GLY A 53 2.11 28.47 -1.98
N ASP A 54 3.43 28.54 -2.02
CA ASP A 54 4.22 29.62 -2.63
C ASP A 54 4.07 29.64 -4.16
N TYR A 55 4.07 28.47 -4.79
CA TYR A 55 3.74 28.27 -6.20
C TYR A 55 2.40 27.53 -6.33
N VAL A 56 1.47 28.10 -7.10
CA VAL A 56 0.16 27.48 -7.38
C VAL A 56 -0.26 27.85 -8.81
N PRO A 57 -0.60 26.87 -9.67
CA PRO A 57 -1.07 27.12 -11.02
C PRO A 57 -2.40 27.87 -10.96
N GLY A 58 -2.54 28.92 -11.77
CA GLY A 58 -3.77 29.74 -11.79
C GLY A 58 -3.70 31.03 -10.98
N ARG A 59 -2.52 31.52 -10.57
CA ARG A 59 -2.41 32.93 -10.14
C ARG A 59 -2.57 33.91 -11.30
N SER A 60 -2.28 33.49 -12.53
CA SER A 60 -2.54 34.28 -13.75
C SER A 60 -4.04 34.42 -14.11
N PHE A 61 -4.94 33.79 -13.33
CA PHE A 61 -6.39 33.79 -13.54
C PHE A 61 -7.03 35.16 -13.23
N LEU A 62 -6.33 36.03 -12.49
CA LEU A 62 -6.89 37.31 -12.03
C LEU A 62 -6.96 38.37 -13.14
N ASP A 63 -6.28 38.17 -14.28
CA ASP A 63 -6.09 39.23 -15.29
C ASP A 63 -6.76 39.00 -16.66
N LEU A 64 -7.29 37.81 -16.99
CA LEU A 64 -7.77 37.55 -18.36
C LEU A 64 -9.08 36.73 -18.45
N HIS A 65 -10.00 37.32 -19.21
CA HIS A 65 -11.40 37.02 -19.50
C HIS A 65 -11.62 35.73 -20.33
N ASP A 66 -11.03 34.59 -19.95
CA ASP A 66 -11.21 33.33 -20.68
C ASP A 66 -11.33 32.10 -19.75
N SER A 67 -12.52 31.93 -19.15
CA SER A 67 -12.84 30.91 -18.13
C SER A 67 -12.61 29.47 -18.59
N ALA A 68 -12.58 29.20 -19.90
CA ALA A 68 -12.46 27.84 -20.44
C ALA A 68 -11.04 27.28 -20.30
N SER A 69 -10.02 28.02 -20.73
CA SER A 69 -8.60 27.59 -20.64
C SER A 69 -8.15 27.42 -19.19
N ALA A 70 -8.69 28.26 -18.32
CA ALA A 70 -8.37 28.32 -16.92
C ALA A 70 -8.98 27.13 -16.13
N THR A 71 -10.21 26.72 -16.49
CA THR A 71 -10.85 25.49 -15.96
C THR A 71 -10.09 24.22 -16.38
N LEU A 72 -9.60 24.17 -17.63
CA LEU A 72 -8.81 23.04 -18.12
C LEU A 72 -7.48 22.88 -17.37
N LYS A 73 -6.77 23.99 -17.11
CA LYS A 73 -5.54 23.97 -16.31
C LYS A 73 -5.77 23.43 -14.89
N MET A 74 -6.85 23.85 -14.23
CA MET A 74 -7.23 23.34 -12.91
C MET A 74 -7.55 21.84 -12.95
N LEU A 75 -8.35 21.39 -13.92
CA LEU A 75 -8.69 19.98 -14.08
C LEU A 75 -7.43 19.13 -14.26
N VAL A 76 -6.54 19.50 -15.18
CA VAL A 76 -5.32 18.74 -15.41
C VAL A 76 -4.40 18.75 -14.19
N THR A 77 -4.31 19.87 -13.47
CA THR A 77 -3.57 19.93 -12.20
C THR A 77 -4.12 18.92 -11.19
N VAL A 78 -5.44 18.85 -11.03
CA VAL A 78 -6.08 17.91 -10.10
C VAL A 78 -5.86 16.46 -10.54
N PHE A 79 -6.01 16.14 -11.83
CA PHE A 79 -5.74 14.81 -12.37
C PHE A 79 -4.28 14.40 -12.16
N TYR A 80 -3.34 15.31 -12.41
CA TYR A 80 -1.92 15.11 -12.14
C TYR A 80 -1.65 14.86 -10.65
N CYS A 81 -2.24 15.66 -9.75
CA CYS A 81 -2.08 15.44 -8.31
C CYS A 81 -2.66 14.09 -7.88
N PHE A 82 -3.85 13.72 -8.37
CA PHE A 82 -4.50 12.46 -8.04
C PHE A 82 -3.64 11.25 -8.45
N PHE A 83 -3.18 11.23 -9.71
CA PHE A 83 -2.35 10.15 -10.21
C PHE A 83 -0.97 10.11 -9.54
N GLY A 84 -0.38 11.28 -9.30
CA GLY A 84 0.91 11.40 -8.63
C GLY A 84 0.88 10.93 -7.18
N MET A 85 -0.18 11.27 -6.44
CA MET A 85 -0.38 10.78 -5.07
C MET A 85 -0.56 9.26 -5.02
N ALA A 86 -1.27 8.68 -5.99
CA ALA A 86 -1.41 7.23 -6.12
C ALA A 86 -0.04 6.56 -6.40
N LEU A 87 0.75 7.12 -7.31
CA LEU A 87 2.11 6.64 -7.60
C LEU A 87 3.01 6.74 -6.38
N VAL A 88 3.05 7.89 -5.69
CA VAL A 88 3.86 8.08 -4.49
C VAL A 88 3.46 7.10 -3.39
N SER A 89 2.16 6.86 -3.19
CA SER A 89 1.66 5.86 -2.24
C SER A 89 2.19 4.46 -2.55
N MET A 90 2.04 4.00 -3.80
CA MET A 90 2.59 2.71 -4.26
C MET A 90 4.11 2.65 -4.07
N CYS A 91 4.81 3.73 -4.44
CA CYS A 91 6.26 3.81 -4.33
C CYS A 91 6.74 3.72 -2.88
N ILE A 92 6.02 4.36 -1.95
CA ILE A 92 6.30 4.29 -0.51
C ILE A 92 6.09 2.86 -0.01
N SER A 93 5.00 2.19 -0.39
CA SER A 93 4.77 0.79 -0.01
C SER A 93 5.92 -0.12 -0.46
N LEU A 94 6.38 0.02 -1.70
CA LEU A 94 7.52 -0.77 -2.21
C LEU A 94 8.83 -0.42 -1.51
N MET A 95 9.11 0.87 -1.26
CA MET A 95 10.31 1.24 -0.51
C MET A 95 10.29 0.69 0.91
N GLN A 96 9.15 0.73 1.59
CA GLN A 96 9.03 0.18 2.95
C GLN A 96 9.39 -1.31 2.99
N GLU A 97 8.93 -2.10 2.02
CA GLU A 97 9.28 -3.53 1.94
C GLU A 97 10.80 -3.75 1.78
N GLN A 98 11.44 -2.98 0.90
CA GLN A 98 12.89 -3.08 0.64
C GLN A 98 13.73 -2.53 1.80
N LEU A 99 13.28 -1.44 2.43
CA LEU A 99 13.91 -0.85 3.60
C LEU A 99 13.81 -1.79 4.80
N VAL A 100 12.65 -2.40 5.07
CA VAL A 100 12.53 -3.38 6.16
C VAL A 100 13.46 -4.56 5.95
N GLN A 101 13.63 -5.04 4.73
CA GLN A 101 14.56 -6.13 4.43
C GLN A 101 16.04 -5.72 4.64
N LYS A 102 16.44 -4.54 4.13
CA LYS A 102 17.80 -4.01 4.32
C LYS A 102 18.09 -3.68 5.77
N THR A 103 17.13 -3.08 6.49
CA THR A 103 17.24 -2.80 7.91
C THR A 103 17.40 -4.09 8.67
N ARG A 104 16.61 -5.15 8.40
CA ARG A 104 16.79 -6.46 9.06
C ARG A 104 18.17 -7.05 8.83
N TRP A 105 18.69 -7.00 7.60
CA TRP A 105 20.05 -7.44 7.30
C TRP A 105 21.10 -6.63 8.08
N LEU A 106 21.01 -5.29 8.05
CA LEU A 106 21.91 -4.42 8.81
C LEU A 106 21.82 -4.68 10.31
N LEU A 107 20.63 -4.92 10.83
CA LEU A 107 20.36 -5.10 12.25
C LEU A 107 20.97 -6.41 12.79
N THR A 108 20.96 -7.47 11.99
CA THR A 108 21.66 -8.73 12.28
C THR A 108 23.17 -8.55 12.19
N GLU A 109 23.65 -7.80 11.20
CA GLU A 109 25.08 -7.52 11.02
C GLU A 109 25.66 -6.70 12.19
N ILE A 110 24.90 -5.74 12.72
CA ILE A 110 25.32 -4.92 13.87
C ILE A 110 25.11 -5.62 15.22
N GLY A 111 24.53 -6.83 15.26
CA GLY A 111 24.41 -7.65 16.47
C GLY A 111 23.46 -7.11 17.55
N ILE A 112 22.53 -6.21 17.20
CA ILE A 112 21.67 -5.51 18.17
C ILE A 112 20.33 -6.24 18.42
N MET A 113 19.93 -7.24 17.61
CA MET A 113 18.65 -7.95 17.81
C MET A 113 18.78 -9.47 17.82
N GLU A 114 18.47 -10.06 18.98
CA GLU A 114 17.78 -11.35 19.08
C GLU A 114 16.44 -11.21 18.32
N GLU A 115 16.00 -12.23 17.56
CA GLU A 115 14.71 -12.17 16.86
C GLU A 115 13.53 -12.11 17.84
N ASP A 116 13.14 -10.93 18.31
CA ASP A 116 11.79 -10.69 18.87
C ASP A 116 10.79 -10.52 17.71
N ILE A 117 10.76 -11.52 16.82
CA ILE A 117 9.63 -11.69 15.91
C ILE A 117 8.53 -12.31 16.76
N ASP A 118 7.60 -11.47 17.20
CA ASP A 118 6.37 -11.88 17.90
C ASP A 118 5.79 -13.15 17.24
N PRO A 119 5.80 -14.32 17.92
CA PRO A 119 5.53 -15.64 17.31
C PRO A 119 4.10 -15.76 16.72
N MET A 120 3.22 -14.81 17.03
CA MET A 120 1.85 -14.70 16.52
C MET A 120 1.77 -14.31 15.03
N GLN A 121 2.70 -13.51 14.50
CA GLN A 121 2.65 -13.06 13.09
C GLN A 121 3.02 -14.21 12.12
N LYS A 122 3.98 -15.06 12.50
CA LYS A 122 4.44 -16.22 11.71
C LYS A 122 3.32 -17.25 11.47
N TYR A 123 2.36 -17.36 12.39
CA TYR A 123 1.21 -18.26 12.28
C TYR A 123 0.17 -17.80 11.25
N LYS A 124 -0.12 -16.49 11.16
CA LYS A 124 -1.12 -15.98 10.20
C LYS A 124 -0.66 -16.12 8.75
N TYR A 125 0.62 -15.87 8.47
CA TYR A 125 1.17 -15.98 7.12
C TYR A 125 1.18 -17.43 6.60
N LYS A 126 1.53 -18.41 7.46
CA LYS A 126 1.51 -19.84 7.08
C LYS A 126 0.11 -20.43 6.93
N LYS A 127 -0.90 -19.91 7.65
CA LYS A 127 -2.27 -20.45 7.58
C LYS A 127 -2.98 -20.07 6.26
N SER A 128 -2.67 -18.89 5.70
CA SER A 128 -3.24 -18.46 4.41
C SER A 128 -2.68 -19.27 3.22
N GLN A 129 -1.41 -19.70 3.25
CA GLN A 129 -0.83 -20.55 2.19
C GLN A 129 -1.24 -22.03 2.24
N ARG A 130 -1.81 -22.51 3.35
CA ARG A 130 -2.19 -23.93 3.50
C ARG A 130 -3.58 -24.26 2.95
N GLY A 131 -4.30 -23.28 2.38
CA GLY A 131 -5.64 -23.44 1.82
C GLY A 131 -5.70 -23.92 0.36
N THR A 132 -4.57 -24.21 -0.30
CA THR A 132 -4.55 -24.59 -1.72
C THR A 132 -3.57 -25.72 -1.98
N VAL A 133 -3.76 -26.86 -1.32
CA VAL A 133 -3.09 -28.11 -1.71
C VAL A 133 -4.16 -29.20 -1.84
N LEU A 134 -4.43 -29.59 -3.09
CA LEU A 134 -5.13 -30.83 -3.42
C LEU A 134 -4.24 -31.99 -2.98
N GLU A 135 -4.65 -32.76 -1.97
CA GLU A 135 -4.03 -34.06 -1.72
C GLU A 135 -4.55 -35.08 -2.74
N THR A 136 -3.63 -35.64 -3.53
CA THR A 136 -3.84 -36.96 -4.12
C THR A 136 -2.94 -37.94 -3.38
N ASN A 137 -3.55 -38.78 -2.53
CA ASN A 137 -2.92 -40.00 -2.06
C ASN A 137 -3.44 -41.15 -2.94
N LYS A 138 -2.52 -41.96 -3.47
CA LYS A 138 -2.83 -43.14 -4.28
C LYS A 138 -2.79 -44.36 -3.36
N ASP A 139 -3.96 -44.75 -2.86
CA ASP A 139 -4.13 -46.00 -2.13
C ASP A 139 -3.93 -47.20 -3.08
N ARG A 140 -3.41 -48.31 -2.52
CA ARG A 140 -3.19 -49.58 -3.23
C ARG A 140 -4.43 -50.46 -3.36
N ASP A 141 -5.61 -50.00 -2.96
CA ASP A 141 -6.88 -50.52 -3.45
C ASP A 141 -7.50 -49.45 -4.35
N GLY A 142 -7.50 -49.67 -5.66
CA GLY A 142 -7.74 -48.66 -6.70
C GLY A 142 -9.13 -48.02 -6.78
N ASN A 143 -9.79 -47.70 -5.66
CA ASN A 143 -11.03 -46.94 -5.62
C ASN A 143 -10.78 -45.50 -5.15
N LYS A 144 -11.04 -44.52 -6.03
CA LYS A 144 -10.94 -43.09 -5.69
C LYS A 144 -12.16 -42.67 -4.87
N ARG A 145 -12.01 -42.37 -3.58
CA ARG A 145 -13.04 -41.64 -2.81
C ARG A 145 -12.54 -40.27 -2.37
N LEU A 146 -13.10 -39.22 -2.98
CA LEU A 146 -13.04 -37.87 -2.42
C LEU A 146 -13.85 -37.84 -1.13
N ARG A 147 -13.22 -37.50 0.01
CA ARG A 147 -13.96 -36.96 1.15
C ARG A 147 -14.01 -35.44 1.00
N LEU A 148 -15.12 -34.93 0.49
CA LEU A 148 -15.52 -33.54 0.69
C LEU A 148 -15.83 -33.38 2.18
N LEU A 149 -14.91 -32.79 2.95
CA LEU A 149 -15.34 -32.09 4.15
C LEU A 149 -16.10 -30.86 3.67
N SER A 150 -17.43 -30.97 3.67
CA SER A 150 -18.32 -29.83 3.54
C SER A 150 -17.88 -28.80 4.58
N VAL A 151 -17.29 -27.72 4.09
CA VAL A 151 -17.26 -26.44 4.79
C VAL A 151 -18.73 -26.04 4.88
N ASP A 152 -19.30 -26.20 6.07
CA ASP A 152 -20.59 -25.60 6.38
C ASP A 152 -20.36 -24.09 6.43
N GLU A 153 -20.99 -23.40 5.48
CA GLU A 153 -21.02 -21.94 5.35
C GLU A 153 -22.40 -21.48 5.87
N GLY A 154 -22.41 -20.63 6.89
CA GLY A 154 -23.62 -19.98 7.44
C GLY A 154 -23.72 -20.20 8.95
N GLU A 155 -23.87 -19.22 9.85
CA GLU A 155 -24.40 -17.86 9.79
C GLU A 155 -23.56 -16.97 10.74
N SER A 156 -23.19 -15.74 10.36
CA SER A 156 -23.96 -14.50 10.55
C SER A 156 -24.43 -14.20 11.98
N SER A 157 -23.89 -13.08 12.49
CA SER A 157 -24.54 -12.10 13.37
C SER A 157 -24.56 -12.30 14.89
N ALA A 158 -23.93 -11.32 15.54
CA ALA A 158 -24.36 -10.64 16.77
C ALA A 158 -24.53 -11.45 18.07
N SER A 159 -23.66 -11.17 19.05
CA SER A 159 -24.06 -10.46 20.29
C SER A 159 -23.01 -10.59 21.41
N ARG A 160 -22.59 -9.42 21.90
CA ARG A 160 -22.13 -9.00 23.26
C ARG A 160 -21.36 -10.00 24.16
N PRO A 161 -20.30 -9.55 24.85
CA PRO A 161 -19.61 -10.40 25.82
C PRO A 161 -20.52 -10.71 27.03
N PRO A 162 -20.49 -11.95 27.57
CA PRO A 162 -21.30 -12.29 28.73
C PRO A 162 -20.71 -11.67 30.02
N ILE A 163 -21.61 -11.05 30.78
CA ILE A 163 -21.40 -10.53 32.13
C ILE A 163 -21.39 -11.72 33.10
N PHE A 164 -20.38 -11.79 33.97
CA PHE A 164 -20.34 -12.73 35.09
C PHE A 164 -21.35 -12.31 36.17
N ILE A 165 -22.30 -13.19 36.49
CA ILE A 165 -23.06 -13.13 37.75
C ILE A 165 -22.78 -14.43 38.49
N ASN A 166 -22.12 -14.30 39.63
CA ASN A 166 -21.83 -15.36 40.58
C ASN A 166 -23.09 -15.56 41.43
N ILE A 167 -23.75 -16.72 41.30
CA ILE A 167 -24.71 -17.19 42.30
C ILE A 167 -24.06 -18.37 43.01
N LYS A 168 -23.44 -18.02 44.14
CA LYS A 168 -23.16 -18.94 45.23
C LYS A 168 -24.42 -19.00 46.10
N ASP A 169 -24.63 -20.19 46.66
CA ASP A 169 -25.68 -20.59 47.61
C ASP A 169 -27.06 -20.84 46.97
N GLU A 170 -27.49 -22.10 46.94
CA GLU A 170 -28.38 -22.67 47.96
C GLU A 170 -28.77 -24.13 47.58
N ASN A 171 -28.84 -25.00 48.59
CA ASN A 171 -29.32 -26.40 48.58
C ASN A 171 -28.29 -27.54 48.46
N GLU A 172 -27.50 -27.71 49.53
CA GLU A 172 -27.36 -29.05 50.11
C GLU A 172 -28.19 -29.13 51.41
N LYS A 173 -29.25 -29.95 51.36
CA LYS A 173 -30.06 -30.54 52.47
C LYS A 173 -30.95 -29.65 53.33
#